data_AF-Q7X1A4-F1
#
_entry.id   AF-Q7X1A4-F1
#
_cell.length_a   1.000
_cell.length_b   1.000
_cell.length_c   1.000
_cell.angle_alpha   90.00
_cell.angle_beta   90.00
_cell.angle_gamma   90.00
#
_symmetry.space_group_name_H-M   'P 1'
#
loop_
_entity.id
_entity.type
_entity.pdbx_description
1 polymer ?
#
loop_
_entity_poly.entity_id
_entity_poly.type
_entity_poly.pdbx_seq_one_letter_code
_entity_poly.pdbx_strand_id
1 'polypeptide(L)' 'MKALKCRECGRRYELLAIHVCEFCFGPLEVEYDYEVIGRKISRQSIEAGPISLWRYKDLLPVLGSLR' A
#
# COMPACT_ATOMS: atom_id res chain seq x y z
N MET A 1 1.50 -5.18 -0.05
CA MET A 1 1.51 -4.50 1.26
C MET A 1 1.69 -5.55 2.33
N LYS A 2 2.36 -5.22 3.43
CA LYS A 2 2.60 -6.19 4.52
C LYS A 2 2.05 -5.74 5.88
N ALA A 3 1.98 -4.44 6.13
CA ALA A 3 1.49 -3.87 7.39
C ALA A 3 1.14 -2.38 7.20
N LEU A 4 0.53 -1.77 8.21
CA LEU A 4 0.63 -0.33 8.42
C LEU A 4 1.78 -0.05 9.39
N LYS A 5 2.46 1.08 9.22
CA LYS A 5 3.57 1.51 10.06
C LYS A 5 3.39 2.96 10.49
N CYS A 6 3.52 3.24 11.78
CA CYS A 6 3.54 4.62 12.26
C CYS A 6 4.79 5.34 11.75
N ARG A 7 4.59 6.51 11.14
CA ARG A 7 5.68 7.34 10.63
C ARG A 7 6.63 7.83 11.73
N GLU A 8 6.07 8.12 12.91
CA GLU A 8 6.80 8.72 14.03
C GLU A 8 7.52 7.68 14.90
N CYS A 9 6.79 6.67 15.38
CA CYS A 9 7.35 5.69 16.33
C CYS A 9 7.68 4.33 15.71
N GLY A 10 7.35 4.10 14.44
CA GLY A 10 7.69 2.88 13.72
C GLY A 10 6.89 1.63 14.09
N ARG A 11 5.92 1.70 15.00
CA ARG A 11 5.05 0.57 15.36
C ARG A 11 4.30 0.04 14.15
N ARG A 12 4.17 -1.29 14.08
CA ARG A 12 3.46 -1.99 13.02
C ARG A 12 2.06 -2.39 13.46
N TYR A 13 1.14 -2.33 12.52
CA TYR A 13 -0.26 -2.70 12.67
C TYR A 13 -0.67 -3.59 11.50
N GLU A 14 -1.72 -4.38 11.71
CA GLU A 14 -2.39 -5.08 10.63
C GLU A 14 -3.03 -4.11 9.62
N LEU A 15 -3.37 -4.59 8.43
CA LEU A 15 -4.02 -3.81 7.38
C LEU A 15 -5.49 -3.57 7.72
N LEU A 16 -5.72 -2.62 8.62
CA LEU A 16 -7.05 -2.18 9.07
C LEU A 16 -7.38 -0.79 8.51
N ALA A 17 -8.66 -0.42 8.51
CA ALA A 17 -9.11 0.92 8.09
C ALA A 17 -8.85 1.98 9.18
N ILE A 18 -7.61 2.11 9.62
CA ILE A 18 -7.13 3.04 10.65
C ILE A 18 -6.01 3.92 10.09
N HIS A 19 -5.87 5.12 10.62
CA HIS A 19 -4.89 6.09 10.13
C HIS A 19 -4.08 6.77 11.24
N VAL A 20 -4.35 6.45 12.51
CA VAL A 20 -3.72 7.05 13.69
C VAL A 20 -3.14 5.97 14.60
N CYS A 21 -1.90 6.17 15.05
CA CYS A 21 -1.26 5.32 16.06
C CYS A 21 -1.84 5.58 17.45
N GLU A 22 -2.29 4.53 18.14
CA GLU A 22 -2.86 4.64 19.49
C GLU A 22 -1.86 5.07 20.59
N PHE A 23 -0.54 4.99 20.30
CA PHE A 23 0.50 5.26 21.30
C PHE A 23 1.07 6.67 21.23
N CYS A 24 1.18 7.23 20.02
CA CYS A 24 1.82 8.53 19.81
C CYS A 24 0.95 9.49 18.98
N PHE A 25 -0.26 9.08 18.59
CA PHE A 25 -1.18 9.84 17.75
C PHE A 25 -0.59 10.29 16.40
N GLY A 26 0.52 9.68 16.00
CA GLY A 26 1.17 9.92 14.71
C GLY A 26 0.45 9.20 13.56
N PRO A 27 0.63 9.66 12.32
CA PRO A 27 0.00 9.05 11.15
C PRO A 27 0.52 7.64 10.91
N LEU A 28 -0.39 6.75 10.49
CA LEU A 28 -0.04 5.43 9.97
C LEU A 28 0.08 5.48 8.44
N GLU A 29 1.14 4.86 7.93
CA GLU A 29 1.41 4.73 6.50
C GLU A 29 1.45 3.25 6.10
N VAL A 30 1.33 2.98 4.80
CA VAL A 30 1.36 1.61 4.28
C VAL A 30 2.81 1.14 4.18
N GLU A 31 3.14 0.03 4.85
CA GLU A 31 4.42 -0.64 4.68
C GLU A 31 4.31 -1.57 3.46
N TYR A 32 5.00 -1.20 2.38
CA TYR A 32 5.04 -2.00 1.15
C TYR A 32 6.06 -3.15 1.23
N ASP A 33 5.81 -4.17 0.41
CA ASP A 33 6.76 -5.24 0.14
C ASP A 33 7.39 -4.99 -1.24
N TYR A 34 8.58 -4.37 -1.23
CA TYR A 34 9.25 -3.97 -2.45
C TYR A 34 9.82 -5.15 -3.24
N GLU A 35 10.11 -6.28 -2.61
CA GLU A 35 10.54 -7.48 -3.32
C GLU A 35 9.40 -8.05 -4.17
N VAL A 36 8.20 -8.13 -3.59
CA VAL A 36 7.01 -8.58 -4.32
C VAL A 36 6.64 -7.59 -5.42
N ILE A 37 6.69 -6.28 -5.14
CA ILE A 37 6.41 -5.23 -6.12
C ILE A 37 7.38 -5.31 -7.31
N GLY A 38 8.68 -5.41 -7.03
CA GLY A 38 9.72 -5.45 -8.08
C GLY A 38 9.59 -6.66 -9.01
N ARG A 39 8.99 -7.76 -8.56
CA ARG A 39 8.73 -8.95 -9.38
C ARG A 39 7.45 -8.85 -10.21
N LYS A 40 6.46 -8.08 -9.77
CA LYS A 40 5.12 -8.02 -10.39
C LYS A 40 4.95 -6.86 -11.36
N ILE A 41 5.65 -5.74 -11.13
CA ILE A 41 5.40 -4.50 -11.85
C ILE A 41 6.54 -4.20 -12.81
N SER A 42 6.17 -3.92 -14.05
CA SER A 42 7.07 -3.38 -15.06
C SER A 42 6.44 -2.15 -15.70
N ARG A 43 7.27 -1.33 -16.37
CA ARG A 43 6.77 -0.22 -17.17
C ARG A 43 5.74 -0.68 -18.21
N GLN A 44 6.02 -1.80 -18.87
CA GLN A 44 5.15 -2.38 -19.90
C GLN A 44 3.79 -2.82 -19.32
N SER A 45 3.77 -3.44 -18.15
CA SER A 45 2.51 -3.84 -17.50
C SER A 45 1.65 -2.65 -17.07
N ILE A 46 2.29 -1.54 -16.68
CA ILE A 46 1.60 -0.28 -16.34
C ILE A 46 1.01 0.36 -17.61
N GLU A 47 1.78 0.43 -18.70
CA GLU A 47 1.35 1.04 -19.97
C GLU A 47 0.22 0.25 -20.64
N ALA A 48 0.17 -1.07 -20.45
CA ALA A 48 -0.92 -1.93 -20.93
C ALA A 48 -2.23 -1.78 -20.12
N GLY A 49 -2.21 -1.09 -18.99
CA GLY A 49 -3.38 -0.86 -18.14
C GLY A 49 -4.34 0.22 -18.67
N PRO A 50 -5.48 0.43 -17.99
CA PRO A 50 -6.42 1.49 -18.35
C PRO A 50 -5.81 2.89 -18.21
N ILE A 51 -6.33 3.87 -18.94
CA ILE A 51 -5.94 5.29 -18.83
C ILE A 51 -6.58 5.91 -17.57
N SER A 52 -6.17 5.42 -16.40
CA SER A 52 -6.57 5.91 -15.08
C SER A 52 -5.55 5.51 -14.03
N LEU A 53 -5.73 5.92 -12.77
CA LEU A 53 -4.87 5.47 -11.67
C LEU A 53 -4.88 3.94 -11.47
N TRP A 54 -5.91 3.25 -11.96
CA TRP A 54 -6.05 1.80 -11.84
C TRP A 54 -5.00 0.99 -12.60
N ARG A 55 -4.23 1.60 -13.52
CA ARG A 55 -3.03 0.96 -14.07
C ARG A 55 -1.95 0.64 -13.03
N TYR A 56 -2.01 1.29 -11.87
CA TYR A 56 -1.11 1.06 -10.73
C TYR A 56 -1.75 0.19 -9.64
N LYS A 57 -2.80 -0.59 -9.95
CA LYS A 57 -3.58 -1.37 -8.96
C LYS A 57 -2.72 -2.14 -7.95
N ASP A 58 -1.59 -2.70 -8.37
CA ASP A 58 -0.73 -3.53 -7.53
C ASP A 58 0.09 -2.70 -6.51
N LEU A 59 0.13 -1.37 -6.69
CA LEU A 59 0.70 -0.39 -5.75
C LEU A 59 -0.36 0.30 -4.88
N LEU A 60 -1.64 0.22 -5.25
CA LEU A 60 -2.67 0.95 -4.52
C LEU A 60 -2.99 0.24 -3.20
N PRO A 61 -3.16 0.98 -2.09
CA PRO A 61 -3.43 0.38 -0.80
C PRO A 61 -4.92 0.05 -0.61
N VAL A 62 -5.45 -0.78 -1.50
CA VAL A 62 -6.86 -1.19 -1.53
C VAL A 62 -6.96 -2.71 -1.35
N LEU A 63 -7.90 -3.16 -0.52
CA LEU A 63 -8.19 -4.57 -0.31
C LEU A 63 -9.31 -5.00 -1.26
N GLY A 64 -8.98 -5.90 -2.21
CA GLY A 64 -9.95 -6.53 -3.09
C GLY A 64 -10.28 -5.72 -4.34
N SER A 65 -10.45 -6.45 -5.46
CA SER A 65 -10.98 -5.92 -6.71
C SER A 65 -12.40 -5.40 -6.49
N LEU A 66 -12.66 -4.15 -6.91
CA LEU A 66 -14.02 -3.70 -7.23
C LEU A 66 -14.65 -4.76 -8.13
N ARG A 67 -15.64 -5.50 -7.60
CA ARG A 67 -16.55 -6.32 -8.40
C ARG A 67 -17.64 -5.42 -8.93
#